data_AF-A0A6L9IM38-F1
#
_entry.id   AF-A0A6L9IM38-F1
#
_cell.length_a   1.000
_cell.length_b   1.000
_cell.length_c   1.000
_cell.angle_alpha   90.00
_cell.angle_beta   90.00
_cell.angle_gamma   90.00
#
_symmetry.space_group_name_H-M   'P 1'
#
loop_
_entity.id
_entity.type
_entity.pdbx_description
1 polymer ?
#
loop_
_entity_poly.entity_id
_entity_poly.type
_entity_poly.pdbx_seq_one_letter_code
_entity_poly.pdbx_strand_id
1 'polypeptide(L)'
;MITRKLWRLLANPPQSNALYRRLSASGSVRPKRRQKTSLLGLIYGSFAIMLRNVVLLGVVYIGFLIVLLSVVVAANATPTGTDTGMGLLFLLISAIIFSGIIYGTDWTIAIADALTHERERGTYDLLSLCPAGPLGANWSISLGLLHRDNLFTQRYNRHLLVIRLLLIFAGVTTLSVIFAANSAFTFAENLVIILSLLAFIAAAYLDYPQSIITATLIGMFTALYAPRRSDAQAVAVIGFVGAQIGIYLTVVVVNFSVLPTIVSAFAVESATGELLLLIPRLLVFFLTREAVIVLLWQALNNLLVSDASEVERLFDPGGLASGF
;
A
#
# COMPACT_ATOMS: atom_id res chain seq x y z
N MET A 1 8.98 3.10 -15.59
CA MET A 1 8.30 3.23 -14.29
C MET A 1 9.03 2.39 -13.27
N ILE A 2 9.45 3.02 -12.19
CA ILE A 2 10.26 2.39 -11.16
C ILE A 2 9.42 1.40 -10.35
N THR A 3 8.13 1.71 -10.13
CA THR A 3 7.18 0.83 -9.44
C THR A 3 7.14 -0.55 -10.07
N ARG A 4 7.08 -0.65 -11.40
CA ARG A 4 7.04 -1.95 -12.11
C ARG A 4 8.32 -2.75 -11.94
N LYS A 5 9.48 -2.10 -11.79
CA LYS A 5 10.76 -2.78 -11.54
C LYS A 5 10.83 -3.26 -10.09
N LEU A 6 10.52 -2.38 -9.13
CA LEU A 6 10.49 -2.70 -7.70
C LEU A 6 9.44 -3.79 -7.39
N TRP A 7 8.25 -3.72 -7.97
CA TRP A 7 7.23 -4.76 -7.83
C TRP A 7 7.72 -6.11 -8.33
N ARG A 8 8.41 -6.15 -9.48
CA ARG A 8 8.94 -7.41 -10.02
C ARG A 8 9.96 -8.04 -9.09
N LEU A 9 10.83 -7.22 -8.47
CA LEU A 9 11.79 -7.67 -7.47
C LEU A 9 11.09 -8.15 -6.19
N LEU A 10 10.05 -7.45 -5.74
CA LEU A 10 9.24 -7.87 -4.58
C LEU A 10 8.49 -9.17 -4.83
N ALA A 11 7.88 -9.31 -6.00
CA ALA A 11 7.05 -10.47 -6.34
C ALA A 11 7.87 -11.72 -6.68
N ASN A 12 9.09 -11.56 -7.19
CA ASN A 12 9.97 -12.65 -7.60
C ASN A 12 11.31 -12.57 -6.84
N PRO A 13 11.34 -12.98 -5.57
CA PRO A 13 12.57 -12.91 -4.78
C PRO A 13 13.64 -13.86 -5.35
N PRO A 14 14.93 -13.49 -5.30
CA PRO A 14 16.03 -14.32 -5.79
C PRO A 14 16.22 -15.53 -4.85
N GLN A 15 15.67 -16.69 -5.24
CA GLN A 15 15.70 -17.90 -4.41
C GLN A 15 17.11 -18.45 -4.17
N SER A 16 18.07 -18.12 -5.04
CA SER A 16 19.48 -18.50 -4.91
C SER A 16 20.23 -17.68 -3.86
N ASN A 17 19.74 -16.48 -3.50
CA ASN A 17 20.45 -15.60 -2.57
C ASN A 17 20.45 -16.18 -1.15
N ALA A 18 21.64 -16.44 -0.61
CA ALA A 18 21.82 -17.06 0.70
C ALA A 18 21.23 -16.22 1.85
N LEU A 19 21.30 -14.89 1.78
CA LEU A 19 20.70 -13.99 2.77
C LEU A 19 19.18 -14.09 2.74
N TYR A 20 18.59 -14.05 1.55
CA TYR A 20 17.15 -14.23 1.38
C TYR A 20 16.70 -15.57 1.99
N ARG A 21 17.35 -16.69 1.60
CA ARG A 21 17.00 -18.02 2.14
C ARG A 21 17.17 -18.08 3.65
N ARG A 22 18.23 -17.51 4.21
CA ARG A 22 18.44 -17.51 5.67
C ARG A 22 17.31 -16.79 6.39
N LEU A 23 16.86 -15.66 5.87
CA LEU A 23 15.82 -14.84 6.50
C LEU A 23 14.41 -15.38 6.26
N SER A 24 14.15 -15.99 5.10
CA SER A 24 12.87 -16.63 4.80
C SER A 24 12.72 -18.00 5.47
N ALA A 25 13.80 -18.78 5.56
CA ALA A 25 13.82 -20.13 6.14
C ALA A 25 14.12 -20.16 7.63
N SER A 26 14.54 -19.04 8.22
CA SER A 26 14.47 -18.82 9.66
C SER A 26 13.00 -18.69 10.08
N GLY A 27 12.23 -19.75 9.84
CA GLY A 27 10.92 -19.99 10.41
C GLY A 27 11.03 -19.78 11.91
N SER A 28 10.00 -19.19 12.50
CA SER A 28 10.06 -18.49 13.77
C SER A 28 10.79 -19.23 14.89
N VAL A 29 12.12 -19.19 14.91
CA VAL A 29 12.85 -19.05 16.15
C VAL A 29 12.59 -17.60 16.52
N ARG A 30 11.33 -17.28 16.91
CA ARG A 30 11.11 -16.22 17.88
C ARG A 30 12.09 -16.61 18.96
N PRO A 31 13.22 -15.89 19.14
CA PRO A 31 14.13 -16.24 20.21
C PRO A 31 13.23 -16.28 21.43
N LYS A 32 13.10 -17.46 22.08
CA LYS A 32 12.39 -17.59 23.35
C LYS A 32 12.99 -16.48 24.20
N ARG A 33 12.21 -15.42 24.38
CA ARG A 33 12.68 -14.09 24.72
C ARG A 33 13.14 -14.17 26.17
N ARG A 34 14.33 -14.71 26.43
CA ARG A 34 15.04 -14.62 27.71
C ARG A 34 15.61 -13.20 27.81
N GLN A 35 14.73 -12.24 27.60
CA GLN A 35 15.02 -10.85 27.80
C GLN A 35 14.91 -10.66 29.30
N LYS A 36 16.05 -10.44 29.96
CA LYS A 36 16.07 -9.69 31.22
C LYS A 36 15.51 -8.31 30.85
N THR A 37 14.19 -8.21 30.81
CA THR A 37 13.48 -6.98 30.50
C THR A 37 13.78 -6.02 31.63
N SER A 38 14.63 -5.02 31.36
CA SER A 38 14.57 -3.81 32.15
C SER A 38 13.11 -3.31 32.09
N LEU A 39 12.58 -2.90 33.22
CA LEU A 39 11.18 -2.49 33.36
C LEU A 39 10.80 -1.40 32.33
N LEU A 40 11.77 -0.54 31.99
CA LEU A 40 11.70 0.45 30.90
C LEU A 40 11.46 -0.20 29.52
N GLY A 41 12.18 -1.25 29.14
CA GLY A 41 11.99 -1.92 27.85
C GLY A 41 10.63 -2.60 27.73
N LEU A 42 10.07 -3.05 28.87
CA LEU A 42 8.70 -3.55 28.95
C LEU A 42 7.68 -2.44 28.69
N ILE A 43 7.85 -1.28 29.33
CA ILE A 43 6.97 -0.11 29.16
C ILE A 43 7.00 0.42 27.72
N TYR A 44 8.19 0.57 27.12
CA TYR A 44 8.29 1.04 25.73
C TYR A 44 7.76 0.00 24.73
N GLY A 45 8.03 -1.29 24.96
CA GLY A 45 7.52 -2.36 24.11
C GLY A 45 5.99 -2.49 24.19
N SER A 46 5.41 -2.38 25.37
CA SER A 46 3.95 -2.37 25.54
C SER A 46 3.35 -1.11 24.93
N PHE A 47 4.01 0.05 25.04
CA PHE A 47 3.56 1.28 24.38
C PHE A 47 3.58 1.16 22.86
N ALA A 48 4.61 0.58 22.25
CA ALA A 48 4.67 0.39 20.80
C ALA A 48 3.61 -0.60 20.30
N ILE A 49 3.37 -1.70 21.03
CA ILE A 49 2.30 -2.66 20.72
C ILE A 49 0.92 -1.99 20.90
N MET A 50 0.74 -1.23 21.98
CA MET A 50 -0.47 -0.47 22.24
C MET A 50 -0.71 0.56 21.14
N LEU A 51 0.31 1.33 20.75
CA LEU A 51 0.24 2.31 19.66
C LEU A 51 -0.08 1.63 18.34
N ARG A 52 0.57 0.50 18.01
CA ARG A 52 0.23 -0.29 16.83
C ARG A 52 -1.24 -0.69 16.86
N ASN A 53 -1.70 -1.24 17.97
CA ASN A 53 -3.09 -1.68 18.10
C ASN A 53 -4.07 -0.50 18.10
N VAL A 54 -3.72 0.65 18.67
CA VAL A 54 -4.54 1.87 18.68
C VAL A 54 -4.61 2.50 17.31
N VAL A 55 -3.51 2.55 16.56
CA VAL A 55 -3.51 3.00 15.17
C VAL A 55 -4.32 2.05 14.30
N LEU A 56 -4.12 0.74 14.46
CA LEU A 56 -4.85 -0.26 13.68
C LEU A 56 -6.35 -0.22 14.03
N LEU A 57 -6.70 -0.11 15.31
CA LEU A 57 -8.06 0.06 15.79
C LEU A 57 -8.66 1.40 15.35
N GLY A 58 -7.89 2.48 15.36
CA GLY A 58 -8.31 3.80 14.92
C GLY A 58 -8.54 3.84 13.41
N VAL A 59 -7.66 3.24 12.62
CA VAL A 59 -7.84 3.07 11.17
C VAL A 59 -9.07 2.22 10.87
N VAL A 60 -9.25 1.10 11.58
CA VAL A 60 -10.45 0.26 11.46
C VAL A 60 -11.70 1.00 11.92
N TYR A 61 -11.63 1.79 12.99
CA TYR A 61 -12.76 2.52 13.56
C TYR A 61 -13.16 3.70 12.70
N ILE A 62 -12.20 4.47 12.17
CA ILE A 62 -12.45 5.54 11.20
C ILE A 62 -13.03 4.94 9.91
N GLY A 63 -12.47 3.83 9.43
CA GLY A 63 -13.04 3.12 8.29
C GLY A 63 -14.47 2.65 8.56
N PHE A 64 -14.71 2.07 9.74
CA PHE A 64 -16.04 1.67 10.18
C PHE A 64 -17.00 2.86 10.31
N LEU A 65 -16.55 4.02 10.82
CA LEU A 65 -17.36 5.23 10.92
C LEU A 65 -17.70 5.81 9.55
N ILE A 66 -16.76 5.82 8.61
CA ILE A 66 -17.00 6.24 7.22
C ILE A 66 -18.03 5.32 6.59
N VAL A 67 -17.89 4.01 6.80
CA VAL A 67 -18.87 3.00 6.36
C VAL A 67 -20.24 3.27 6.99
N LEU A 68 -20.31 3.42 8.30
CA LEU A 68 -21.56 3.65 9.03
C LEU A 68 -22.23 4.95 8.58
N LEU A 69 -21.47 6.03 8.42
CA LEU A 69 -21.94 7.31 7.92
C LEU A 69 -22.47 7.17 6.48
N SER A 70 -21.76 6.45 5.61
CA SER A 70 -22.22 6.21 4.24
C SER A 70 -23.52 5.40 4.18
N VAL A 71 -23.69 4.41 5.07
CA VAL A 71 -24.92 3.63 5.20
C VAL A 71 -26.05 4.50 5.73
N VAL A 72 -25.80 5.35 6.72
CA VAL A 72 -26.80 6.28 7.28
C VAL A 72 -27.21 7.33 6.25
N VAL A 73 -26.27 7.87 5.48
CA VAL A 73 -26.58 8.82 4.39
C VAL A 73 -27.40 8.12 3.30
N ALA A 74 -27.03 6.89 2.91
CA ALA A 74 -27.78 6.11 1.94
C ALA A 74 -29.19 5.72 2.45
N ALA A 75 -29.33 5.36 3.72
CA ALA A 75 -30.62 5.00 4.31
C ALA A 75 -31.57 6.20 4.48
N ASN A 76 -31.04 7.42 4.57
CA ASN A 76 -31.82 8.64 4.71
C ASN A 76 -32.08 9.35 3.36
N ALA A 77 -31.37 8.98 2.30
CA ALA A 77 -31.60 9.48 0.94
C ALA A 77 -32.73 8.68 0.28
N THR A 78 -33.98 9.13 0.46
CA THR A 78 -35.22 8.73 -0.27
C THR A 78 -35.70 7.25 -0.18
N PRO A 79 -37.03 6.99 -0.28
CA PRO A 79 -37.62 5.66 -0.02
C PRO A 79 -37.57 4.70 -1.22
N THR A 80 -36.87 5.04 -2.31
CA THR A 80 -37.02 4.35 -3.60
C THR A 80 -36.25 3.03 -3.74
N GLY A 81 -35.61 2.54 -2.66
CA GLY A 81 -34.97 1.22 -2.63
C GLY A 81 -33.66 1.10 -3.42
N THR A 82 -33.36 2.05 -4.31
CA THR A 82 -32.12 2.19 -5.08
C THR A 82 -30.89 2.52 -4.22
N ASP A 83 -31.09 3.06 -3.02
CA ASP A 83 -30.02 3.66 -2.21
C ASP A 83 -29.21 2.63 -1.40
N THR A 84 -29.78 1.44 -1.15
CA THR A 84 -29.09 0.34 -0.46
C THR A 84 -27.84 -0.17 -1.22
N GLY A 85 -27.85 -0.11 -2.55
CA GLY A 85 -26.70 -0.52 -3.38
C GLY A 85 -25.50 0.43 -3.27
N MET A 86 -25.75 1.73 -3.11
CA MET A 86 -24.68 2.73 -2.97
C MET A 86 -23.93 2.57 -1.65
N GLY A 87 -24.65 2.33 -0.54
CA GLY A 87 -24.02 2.09 0.76
C GLY A 87 -23.05 0.90 0.75
N LEU A 88 -23.40 -0.19 0.04
CA LEU A 88 -22.52 -1.36 -0.08
C LEU A 88 -21.29 -1.07 -0.95
N LEU A 89 -21.43 -0.30 -2.04
CA LEU A 89 -20.28 0.17 -2.84
C LEU A 89 -19.32 1.00 -1.98
N PHE A 90 -19.82 1.98 -1.23
CA PHE A 90 -19.00 2.79 -0.33
C PHE A 90 -18.27 1.95 0.73
N LEU A 91 -18.93 0.91 1.25
CA LEU A 91 -18.32 -0.02 2.20
C LEU A 91 -17.14 -0.78 1.57
N LEU A 92 -17.35 -1.35 0.38
CA LEU A 92 -16.31 -2.08 -0.34
C LEU A 92 -15.14 -1.17 -0.73
N ILE A 93 -15.42 0.05 -1.19
CA ILE A 93 -14.42 1.07 -1.53
C ILE A 93 -13.55 1.40 -0.30
N SER A 94 -14.21 1.66 0.83
CA SER A 94 -13.52 1.96 2.09
C SER A 94 -12.65 0.78 2.53
N ALA A 95 -13.19 -0.43 2.51
CA ALA A 95 -12.45 -1.64 2.90
C ALA A 95 -11.17 -1.83 2.08
N ILE A 96 -11.19 -1.52 0.78
CA ILE A 96 -10.01 -1.59 -0.09
C ILE A 96 -8.96 -0.57 0.31
N ILE A 97 -9.34 0.71 0.44
CA ILE A 97 -8.42 1.79 0.82
C ILE A 97 -7.74 1.47 2.16
N PHE A 98 -8.53 1.03 3.14
CA PHE A 98 -8.01 0.68 4.45
C PHE A 98 -7.13 -0.58 4.43
N SER A 99 -7.41 -1.55 3.56
CA SER A 99 -6.58 -2.75 3.46
C SER A 99 -5.13 -2.43 3.10
N GLY A 100 -4.92 -1.48 2.17
CA GLY A 100 -3.58 -1.02 1.77
C GLY A 100 -2.83 -0.37 2.93
N ILE A 101 -3.53 0.46 3.73
CA ILE A 101 -2.96 1.14 4.89
C ILE A 101 -2.60 0.14 6.00
N ILE A 102 -3.50 -0.79 6.32
CA ILE A 102 -3.28 -1.78 7.39
C ILE A 102 -2.10 -2.68 7.04
N TYR A 103 -2.11 -3.29 5.85
CA TYR A 103 -1.04 -4.20 5.44
C TYR A 103 0.28 -3.47 5.22
N GLY A 104 0.25 -2.26 4.66
CA GLY A 104 1.45 -1.45 4.48
C GLY A 104 2.07 -1.05 5.81
N THR A 105 1.27 -0.67 6.81
CA THR A 105 1.77 -0.33 8.15
C THR A 105 2.47 -1.52 8.81
N ASP A 106 1.83 -2.70 8.78
CA ASP A 106 2.41 -3.95 9.28
C ASP A 106 3.79 -4.24 8.66
N TRP A 107 3.88 -4.13 7.33
CA TRP A 107 5.13 -4.39 6.61
C TRP A 107 6.20 -3.33 6.91
N THR A 108 5.81 -2.06 6.96
CA THR A 108 6.72 -0.96 7.27
C THR A 108 7.36 -1.15 8.65
N ILE A 109 6.54 -1.46 9.67
CA ILE A 109 7.02 -1.75 11.03
C ILE A 109 7.97 -2.95 11.01
N ALA A 110 7.56 -4.06 10.39
CA ALA A 110 8.36 -5.29 10.39
C ALA A 110 9.73 -5.11 9.73
N ILE A 111 9.78 -4.34 8.63
CA ILE A 111 11.02 -4.04 7.92
C ILE A 111 11.91 -3.12 8.75
N ALA A 112 11.36 -2.01 9.26
CA ALA A 112 12.12 -1.07 10.09
C ALA A 112 12.70 -1.75 11.33
N ASP A 113 11.90 -2.60 11.96
CA ASP A 113 12.25 -3.39 13.14
C ASP A 113 13.40 -4.36 12.88
N ALA A 114 13.35 -5.10 11.77
CA ALA A 114 14.37 -6.07 11.44
C ALA A 114 15.70 -5.42 11.06
N LEU A 115 15.65 -4.33 10.29
CA LEU A 115 16.85 -3.60 9.88
C LEU A 115 17.55 -2.95 11.06
N THR A 116 16.79 -2.26 11.95
CA THR A 116 17.36 -1.71 13.18
C THR A 116 17.92 -2.78 14.10
N HIS A 117 17.27 -3.94 14.18
CA HIS A 117 17.76 -5.07 14.96
C HIS A 117 19.09 -5.65 14.44
N GLU A 118 19.29 -5.72 13.12
CA GLU A 118 20.59 -6.11 12.55
C GLU A 118 21.66 -5.02 12.76
N ARG A 119 21.28 -3.74 12.80
CA ARG A 119 22.20 -2.64 13.16
C ARG A 119 22.62 -2.71 14.62
N GLU A 120 21.68 -2.91 15.55
CA GLU A 120 21.94 -3.06 16.98
C GLU A 120 22.87 -4.25 17.29
N ARG A 121 22.86 -5.28 16.42
CA ARG A 121 23.76 -6.44 16.53
C ARG A 121 25.14 -6.23 15.92
N GLY A 122 25.38 -5.13 15.21
CA GLY A 122 26.59 -4.92 14.42
C GLY A 122 26.73 -5.89 13.23
N THR A 123 25.68 -6.66 12.91
CA THR A 123 25.68 -7.57 11.76
C THR A 123 25.37 -6.82 10.47
N TYR A 124 24.69 -5.68 10.56
CA TYR A 124 24.36 -4.83 9.41
C TYR A 124 25.59 -4.41 8.60
N ASP A 125 26.67 -4.01 9.28
CA ASP A 125 27.90 -3.56 8.62
C ASP A 125 28.54 -4.72 7.85
N LEU A 126 28.54 -5.92 8.43
CA LEU A 126 29.01 -7.14 7.75
C LEU A 126 28.16 -7.50 6.53
N LEU A 127 26.83 -7.33 6.63
CA LEU A 127 25.92 -7.56 5.50
C LEU A 127 26.11 -6.52 4.39
N SER A 128 26.46 -5.29 4.75
CA SER A 128 26.71 -4.21 3.79
C SER A 128 28.03 -4.39 3.04
N LEU A 129 28.98 -5.18 3.57
CA LEU A 129 30.21 -5.58 2.88
C LEU A 129 29.99 -6.69 1.84
N CYS A 130 28.79 -7.27 1.73
CA CYS A 130 28.49 -8.22 0.67
C CYS A 130 28.55 -7.55 -0.71
N PRO A 131 28.80 -8.28 -1.81
CA PRO A 131 28.92 -7.70 -3.16
C PRO A 131 27.68 -6.95 -3.66
N ALA A 132 26.53 -7.21 -3.04
CA ALA A 132 25.27 -6.53 -3.30
C ALA A 132 25.16 -5.16 -2.63
N GLY A 133 26.10 -4.79 -1.76
CA GLY A 133 26.16 -3.52 -1.04
C GLY A 133 25.05 -3.32 0.01
N PRO A 134 24.98 -2.12 0.63
CA PRO A 134 24.01 -1.81 1.68
C PRO A 134 22.56 -1.77 1.17
N LEU A 135 22.31 -1.35 -0.06
CA LEU A 135 20.98 -1.37 -0.67
C LEU A 135 20.54 -2.80 -0.94
N GLY A 136 21.45 -3.64 -1.47
CA GLY A 136 21.17 -5.06 -1.68
C GLY A 136 20.90 -5.81 -0.37
N ALA A 137 21.63 -5.48 0.70
CA ALA A 137 21.39 -6.02 2.04
C ALA A 137 20.01 -5.62 2.58
N ASN A 138 19.67 -4.32 2.54
CA ASN A 138 18.36 -3.81 2.95
C ASN A 138 17.21 -4.48 2.20
N TRP A 139 17.37 -4.62 0.88
CA TRP A 139 16.38 -5.23 0.01
C TRP A 139 16.20 -6.72 0.31
N SER A 140 17.31 -7.45 0.44
CA SER A 140 17.30 -8.89 0.78
C SER A 140 16.64 -9.16 2.12
N ILE A 141 16.91 -8.31 3.13
CA ILE A 141 16.25 -8.41 4.45
C ILE A 141 14.75 -8.21 4.32
N SER A 142 14.34 -7.17 3.59
CA SER A 142 12.93 -6.85 3.40
C SER A 142 12.18 -7.95 2.65
N LEU A 143 12.79 -8.50 1.59
CA LEU A 143 12.24 -9.64 0.84
C LEU A 143 12.08 -10.87 1.72
N GLY A 144 13.10 -11.21 2.52
CA GLY A 144 13.06 -12.34 3.43
C GLY A 144 11.90 -12.25 4.44
N LEU A 145 11.60 -11.03 4.91
CA LEU A 145 10.48 -10.78 5.81
C LEU A 145 9.12 -10.85 5.11
N LEU A 146 9.00 -10.25 3.92
CA LEU A 146 7.78 -10.24 3.12
C LEU A 146 7.33 -11.66 2.78
N HIS A 147 8.25 -12.49 2.31
CA HIS A 147 7.97 -13.86 1.88
C HIS A 147 8.02 -14.90 3.00
N ARG A 148 8.31 -14.48 4.24
CA ARG A 148 8.29 -15.38 5.39
C ARG A 148 6.92 -16.04 5.52
N ASP A 149 6.92 -17.36 5.71
CA ASP A 149 5.71 -18.19 5.88
C ASP A 149 4.65 -18.01 4.77
N ASN A 150 5.08 -17.65 3.54
CA ASN A 150 4.18 -17.32 2.42
C ASN A 150 3.18 -16.18 2.72
N LEU A 151 3.47 -15.31 3.70
CA LEU A 151 2.57 -14.24 4.11
C LEU A 151 2.27 -13.26 2.98
N PHE A 152 3.26 -12.93 2.14
CA PHE A 152 3.06 -12.10 0.95
C PHE A 152 2.01 -12.71 0.02
N THR A 153 2.19 -13.97 -0.39
CA THR A 153 1.28 -14.68 -1.28
C THR A 153 -0.11 -14.82 -0.67
N GLN A 154 -0.20 -15.15 0.62
CA GLN A 154 -1.48 -15.28 1.32
C GLN A 154 -2.23 -13.94 1.38
N ARG A 155 -1.55 -12.85 1.74
CA ARG A 155 -2.14 -11.50 1.82
C ARG A 155 -2.53 -10.99 0.44
N TYR A 156 -1.69 -11.21 -0.57
CA TYR A 156 -1.98 -10.85 -1.95
C TYR A 156 -3.21 -11.61 -2.49
N ASN A 157 -3.30 -12.92 -2.26
CA ASN A 157 -4.46 -13.71 -2.67
C ASN A 157 -5.76 -13.28 -1.98
N ARG A 158 -5.69 -12.91 -0.68
CA ARG A 158 -6.86 -12.34 0.03
C ARG A 158 -7.29 -11.01 -0.57
N HIS A 159 -6.34 -10.14 -0.90
CA HIS A 159 -6.64 -8.87 -1.54
C HIS A 159 -7.25 -9.07 -2.95
N LEU A 160 -6.70 -9.98 -3.76
CA LEU A 160 -7.28 -10.34 -5.06
C LEU A 160 -8.69 -10.93 -4.93
N LEU A 161 -8.97 -11.71 -3.88
CA LEU A 161 -10.32 -12.21 -3.60
C LEU A 161 -11.29 -11.05 -3.36
N VAL A 162 -10.89 -10.03 -2.58
CA VAL A 162 -11.72 -8.81 -2.37
C VAL A 162 -11.99 -8.10 -3.69
N ILE A 163 -10.97 -7.91 -4.54
CA ILE A 163 -11.14 -7.30 -5.87
C ILE A 163 -12.11 -8.12 -6.74
N ARG A 164 -11.98 -9.45 -6.73
CA ARG A 164 -12.87 -10.35 -7.49
C ARG A 164 -14.32 -10.25 -7.01
N LEU A 165 -14.53 -10.23 -5.70
CA LEU A 165 -15.87 -10.04 -5.12
C LEU A 165 -16.46 -8.69 -5.53
N LEU A 166 -15.63 -7.63 -5.55
CA LEU A 166 -16.07 -6.30 -6.00
C LEU A 166 -16.40 -6.30 -7.49
N LEU A 167 -15.62 -6.97 -8.34
CA LEU A 167 -15.93 -7.13 -9.77
C LEU A 167 -17.25 -7.88 -10.00
N ILE A 168 -17.50 -8.96 -9.24
CA ILE A 168 -18.76 -9.69 -9.32
C ILE A 168 -19.91 -8.80 -8.89
N PHE A 169 -19.76 -8.11 -7.76
CA PHE A 169 -20.77 -7.18 -7.25
C PHE A 169 -21.06 -6.06 -8.26
N ALA A 170 -20.03 -5.46 -8.83
CA ALA A 170 -20.12 -4.46 -9.89
C ALA A 170 -20.85 -4.98 -11.13
N GLY A 171 -20.59 -6.23 -11.53
CA GLY A 171 -21.28 -6.87 -12.65
C GLY A 171 -22.75 -7.10 -12.35
N VAL A 172 -23.08 -7.59 -11.14
CA VAL A 172 -24.46 -7.83 -10.71
C VAL A 172 -25.24 -6.51 -10.64
N THR A 173 -24.69 -5.47 -10.03
CA THR A 173 -25.36 -4.16 -9.95
C THR A 173 -25.58 -3.57 -11.34
N THR A 174 -24.60 -3.70 -12.23
CA THR A 174 -24.71 -3.26 -13.63
C THR A 174 -25.86 -4.00 -14.35
N LEU A 175 -25.92 -5.33 -14.23
CA LEU A 175 -26.99 -6.11 -14.85
C LEU A 175 -28.36 -5.75 -14.27
N SER A 176 -28.47 -5.59 -12.95
CA SER A 176 -29.71 -5.17 -12.30
C SER A 176 -30.22 -3.82 -12.82
N VAL A 177 -29.32 -2.86 -13.06
CA VAL A 177 -29.68 -1.55 -13.62
C VAL A 177 -30.17 -1.68 -15.08
N ILE A 178 -29.51 -2.51 -15.90
CA ILE A 178 -29.91 -2.74 -17.30
C ILE A 178 -31.29 -3.42 -17.41
N PHE A 179 -31.57 -4.38 -16.53
CA PHE A 179 -32.84 -5.15 -16.57
C PHE A 179 -34.01 -4.46 -15.86
N ALA A 180 -33.76 -3.42 -15.07
CA ALA A 180 -34.82 -2.63 -14.48
C ALA A 180 -35.58 -1.89 -15.61
N ALA A 181 -36.70 -2.47 -16.06
CA ALA A 181 -37.51 -2.00 -17.20
C ALA A 181 -38.05 -0.56 -17.04
N ASN A 182 -37.93 0.03 -15.85
CA ASN A 182 -38.28 1.41 -15.53
C ASN A 182 -37.06 2.19 -15.00
N SER A 183 -35.85 1.93 -15.52
CA SER A 183 -34.67 2.65 -15.06
C SER A 183 -34.84 4.14 -15.33
N ALA A 184 -34.83 4.95 -14.27
CA ALA A 184 -34.88 6.42 -14.36
C ALA A 184 -33.65 7.03 -15.09
N PHE A 185 -32.63 6.20 -15.35
CA PHE A 185 -31.37 6.61 -15.96
C PHE A 185 -31.38 6.38 -17.48
N THR A 186 -30.78 7.33 -18.18
CA THR A 186 -30.45 7.22 -19.60
C THR A 186 -29.31 6.21 -19.81
N PHE A 187 -29.20 5.67 -21.03
CA PHE A 187 -28.09 4.77 -21.39
C PHE A 187 -26.71 5.40 -21.13
N ALA A 188 -26.56 6.71 -21.38
CA ALA A 188 -25.31 7.42 -21.16
C ALA A 188 -24.92 7.48 -19.68
N GLU A 189 -25.87 7.74 -18.77
CA GLU A 189 -25.63 7.75 -17.33
C GLU A 189 -25.23 6.36 -16.82
N ASN A 190 -25.90 5.30 -17.28
CA ASN A 190 -25.54 3.93 -16.95
C ASN A 190 -24.11 3.60 -17.41
N LEU A 191 -23.73 4.03 -18.62
CA LEU A 191 -22.38 3.84 -19.14
C LEU A 191 -21.33 4.56 -18.27
N VAL A 192 -21.60 5.81 -17.85
CA VAL A 192 -20.72 6.58 -16.95
C VAL A 192 -20.52 5.85 -15.63
N ILE A 193 -21.58 5.32 -15.03
CA ILE A 193 -21.52 4.58 -13.76
C ILE A 193 -20.65 3.32 -13.91
N ILE A 194 -20.90 2.52 -14.96
CA ILE A 194 -20.15 1.28 -15.22
C ILE A 194 -18.66 1.56 -15.40
N LEU A 195 -18.33 2.55 -16.25
CA LEU A 195 -16.94 2.90 -16.52
C LEU A 195 -16.28 3.45 -15.25
N SER A 196 -16.96 4.29 -14.48
CA SER A 196 -16.44 4.84 -13.22
C SER A 196 -16.11 3.73 -12.21
N LEU A 197 -16.97 2.72 -12.14
CA LEU A 197 -16.76 1.54 -11.29
C LEU A 197 -15.56 0.72 -11.76
N LEU A 198 -15.42 0.49 -13.06
CA LEU A 198 -14.24 -0.18 -13.63
C LEU A 198 -12.94 0.61 -13.38
N ALA A 199 -12.99 1.93 -13.53
CA ALA A 199 -11.85 2.81 -13.23
C ALA A 199 -11.45 2.74 -11.76
N PHE A 200 -12.43 2.73 -10.86
CA PHE A 200 -12.18 2.54 -9.43
C PHE A 200 -11.52 1.19 -9.15
N ILE A 201 -12.00 0.11 -9.75
CA ILE A 201 -11.42 -1.23 -9.59
C ILE A 201 -9.98 -1.27 -10.10
N ALA A 202 -9.71 -0.63 -11.24
CA ALA A 202 -8.36 -0.51 -11.77
C ALA A 202 -7.44 0.28 -10.82
N ALA A 203 -7.92 1.40 -10.27
CA ALA A 203 -7.19 2.17 -9.27
C ALA A 203 -6.91 1.35 -7.99
N ALA A 204 -7.91 0.63 -7.48
CA ALA A 204 -7.78 -0.26 -6.33
C ALA A 204 -6.75 -1.37 -6.55
N TYR A 205 -6.75 -1.98 -7.74
CA TYR A 205 -5.79 -3.01 -8.12
C TYR A 205 -4.35 -2.48 -8.16
N LEU A 206 -4.15 -1.25 -8.65
CA LEU A 206 -2.84 -0.61 -8.69
C LEU A 206 -2.37 -0.10 -7.32
N ASP A 207 -3.31 0.28 -6.45
CA ASP A 207 -3.02 0.84 -5.13
C ASP A 207 -2.27 -0.13 -4.23
N TYR A 208 -2.65 -1.42 -4.26
CA TYR A 208 -2.08 -2.41 -3.35
C TYR A 208 -0.58 -2.66 -3.59
N PRO A 209 -0.11 -2.97 -4.82
CA PRO A 209 1.31 -3.07 -5.11
C PRO A 209 2.09 -1.81 -4.75
N GLN A 210 1.56 -0.62 -5.08
CA GLN A 210 2.21 0.66 -4.81
C GLN A 210 2.31 0.94 -3.31
N SER A 211 1.28 0.60 -2.53
CA SER A 211 1.29 0.73 -1.07
C SER A 211 2.29 -0.21 -0.40
N ILE A 212 2.47 -1.44 -0.90
CA ILE A 212 3.51 -2.34 -0.39
C ILE A 212 4.90 -1.80 -0.71
N ILE A 213 5.15 -1.35 -1.93
CA ILE A 213 6.44 -0.76 -2.29
C ILE A 213 6.74 0.45 -1.41
N THR A 214 5.77 1.33 -1.24
CA THR A 214 5.89 2.53 -0.38
C THR A 214 6.19 2.12 1.06
N ALA A 215 5.49 1.12 1.60
CA ALA A 215 5.74 0.58 2.93
C ALA A 215 7.17 0.02 3.08
N THR A 216 7.64 -0.73 2.10
CA THR A 216 9.00 -1.27 2.08
C THR A 216 10.05 -0.17 2.06
N LEU A 217 9.89 0.85 1.21
CA LEU A 217 10.84 1.96 1.12
C LEU A 217 10.86 2.81 2.40
N ILE A 218 9.70 3.11 2.98
CA ILE A 218 9.62 3.85 4.24
C ILE A 218 10.22 3.01 5.39
N GLY A 219 9.97 1.70 5.42
CA GLY A 219 10.57 0.80 6.40
C GLY A 219 12.10 0.81 6.34
N MET A 220 12.67 0.78 5.14
CA MET A 220 14.13 0.91 4.95
C MET A 220 14.64 2.29 5.37
N PHE A 221 13.98 3.35 4.89
CA PHE A 221 14.37 4.73 5.16
C PHE A 221 14.38 5.01 6.67
N THR A 222 13.32 4.63 7.38
CA THR A 222 13.19 4.86 8.83
C THR A 222 14.21 4.08 9.65
N ALA A 223 14.60 2.88 9.21
CA ALA A 223 15.66 2.12 9.85
C ALA A 223 17.03 2.78 9.77
N LEU A 224 17.27 3.67 8.81
CA LEU A 224 18.54 4.39 8.67
C LEU A 224 18.64 5.57 9.65
N TYR A 225 17.54 6.28 9.88
CA TYR A 225 17.52 7.46 10.76
C TYR A 225 17.37 7.14 12.24
N ALA A 226 16.60 6.11 12.59
CA ALA A 226 16.29 5.84 13.99
C ALA A 226 17.39 4.98 14.64
N PRO A 227 18.06 5.47 15.71
CA PRO A 227 19.11 4.71 16.39
C PRO A 227 18.56 3.58 17.28
N ARG A 228 17.30 3.69 17.70
CA ARG A 228 16.62 2.71 18.56
C ARG A 228 15.47 2.07 17.82
N ARG A 229 15.28 0.77 18.05
CA ARG A 229 14.18 -0.01 17.49
C ARG A 229 12.78 0.56 17.75
N SER A 230 12.50 1.04 18.97
CA SER A 230 11.19 1.64 19.30
C SER A 230 10.91 2.88 18.47
N ASP A 231 11.92 3.73 18.32
CA ASP A 231 11.83 5.00 17.62
C ASP A 231 11.66 4.73 16.12
N ALA A 232 12.36 3.73 15.60
CA ALA A 232 12.24 3.28 14.22
C ALA A 232 10.82 2.84 13.88
N GLN A 233 10.19 2.04 14.74
CA GLN A 233 8.80 1.60 14.53
C GLN A 233 7.82 2.78 14.58
N ALA A 234 7.97 3.69 15.55
CA ALA A 234 7.09 4.85 15.67
C ALA A 234 7.21 5.77 14.43
N VAL A 235 8.44 6.09 14.03
CA VAL A 235 8.71 6.93 12.84
C VAL A 235 8.26 6.22 11.57
N ALA A 236 8.40 4.89 11.47
CA ALA A 236 7.90 4.08 10.36
C ALA A 236 6.38 4.21 10.19
N VAL A 237 5.63 4.06 11.28
CA VAL A 237 4.16 4.19 11.26
C VAL A 237 3.75 5.60 10.86
N ILE A 238 4.32 6.61 11.52
CA ILE A 238 3.99 8.02 11.26
C ILE A 238 4.35 8.39 9.82
N GLY A 239 5.53 8.00 9.35
CA GLY A 239 5.99 8.26 7.99
C GLY A 239 5.10 7.59 6.94
N PHE A 240 4.74 6.32 7.14
CA PHE A 240 3.88 5.60 6.21
C PHE A 240 2.46 6.15 6.18
N VAL A 241 1.82 6.32 7.34
CA VAL A 241 0.45 6.85 7.43
C VAL A 241 0.41 8.29 6.92
N GLY A 242 1.39 9.12 7.27
CA GLY A 242 1.52 10.49 6.77
C GLY A 242 1.65 10.55 5.24
N ALA A 243 2.48 9.69 4.64
CA ALA A 243 2.61 9.59 3.19
C ALA A 243 1.28 9.16 2.53
N GLN A 244 0.57 8.19 3.12
CA GLN A 244 -0.73 7.73 2.61
C GLN A 244 -1.78 8.85 2.66
N ILE A 245 -1.90 9.55 3.78
CA ILE A 245 -2.81 10.69 3.93
C ILE A 245 -2.48 11.78 2.91
N GLY A 246 -1.19 12.12 2.74
CA GLY A 246 -0.75 13.12 1.77
C GLY A 246 -1.10 12.76 0.32
N ILE A 247 -0.91 11.49 -0.06
CA ILE A 247 -1.29 11.00 -1.39
C ILE A 247 -2.79 11.11 -1.61
N TYR A 248 -3.61 10.59 -0.68
CA TYR A 248 -5.07 10.62 -0.83
C TYR A 248 -5.61 12.05 -0.82
N LEU A 249 -5.09 12.93 0.03
CA LEU A 249 -5.48 14.34 0.07
C LEU A 249 -5.17 15.02 -1.28
N THR A 250 -3.97 14.79 -1.83
CA THR A 250 -3.58 15.34 -3.14
C THR A 250 -4.51 14.86 -4.25
N VAL A 251 -4.79 13.55 -4.29
CA VAL A 251 -5.70 12.95 -5.28
C VAL A 251 -7.10 13.52 -5.16
N VAL A 252 -7.63 13.66 -3.93
CA VAL A 252 -8.96 14.25 -3.70
C VAL A 252 -9.00 15.71 -4.17
N VAL A 253 -8.04 16.54 -3.77
CA VAL A 253 -8.00 17.96 -4.16
C VAL A 253 -7.93 18.09 -5.68
N VAL A 254 -7.04 17.36 -6.35
CA VAL A 254 -6.90 17.45 -7.81
C VAL A 254 -8.14 16.91 -8.53
N ASN A 255 -8.69 15.76 -8.12
CA ASN A 255 -9.79 15.11 -8.82
C ASN A 255 -11.15 15.80 -8.62
N PHE A 256 -11.38 16.43 -7.46
CA PHE A 256 -12.66 17.08 -7.14
C PHE A 256 -12.64 18.60 -7.31
N SER A 257 -11.46 19.25 -7.24
CA SER A 257 -11.38 20.71 -7.38
C SER A 257 -10.76 21.13 -8.71
N VAL A 258 -9.60 20.58 -9.06
CA VAL A 258 -8.82 21.06 -10.23
C VAL A 258 -9.39 20.53 -11.54
N LEU A 259 -9.56 19.21 -11.68
CA LEU A 259 -10.01 18.61 -12.94
C LEU A 259 -11.41 19.07 -13.38
N PRO A 260 -12.44 19.12 -12.50
CA PRO A 260 -13.76 19.60 -12.91
C PRO A 260 -13.75 21.06 -13.37
N THR A 261 -12.93 21.91 -12.73
CA THR A 261 -12.77 23.33 -13.11
C THR A 261 -12.15 23.47 -14.50
N ILE A 262 -11.20 22.59 -14.86
CA ILE A 262 -10.60 22.57 -16.19
C ILE A 262 -11.64 22.14 -17.23
N VAL A 263 -12.43 21.09 -16.96
CA VAL A 263 -13.42 20.58 -17.92
C VAL A 263 -14.60 21.54 -18.10
N SER A 264 -15.07 22.19 -17.03
CA SER A 264 -16.13 23.19 -17.12
C SER A 264 -15.71 24.42 -17.92
N ALA A 265 -14.42 24.78 -17.91
CA ALA A 265 -13.89 25.86 -18.75
C ALA A 265 -13.98 25.58 -20.27
N PHE A 266 -14.06 24.31 -20.68
CA PHE A 266 -14.26 23.92 -22.08
C PHE A 266 -15.73 23.81 -22.49
N ALA A 267 -16.68 24.14 -21.61
CA ALA A 267 -18.13 24.09 -21.86
C ALA A 267 -18.63 22.74 -22.41
N VAL A 268 -18.00 21.63 -21.99
CA VAL A 268 -18.41 20.27 -22.39
C VAL A 268 -19.68 19.89 -21.63
N GLU A 269 -20.65 19.29 -22.33
CA GLU A 269 -21.88 18.76 -21.72
C GLU A 269 -21.59 17.77 -20.57
N SER A 270 -22.49 17.69 -19.60
CA SER A 270 -22.25 17.02 -18.31
C SER A 270 -21.87 15.54 -18.43
N ALA A 271 -22.58 14.76 -19.25
CA ALA A 271 -22.31 13.32 -19.39
C ALA A 271 -20.98 13.03 -20.10
N THR A 272 -20.70 13.71 -21.20
CA THR A 272 -19.44 13.60 -21.93
C THR A 272 -18.27 14.12 -21.11
N GLY A 273 -18.49 15.17 -20.32
CA GLY A 273 -17.51 15.71 -19.38
C GLY A 273 -17.09 14.69 -18.32
N GLU A 274 -18.02 13.95 -17.73
CA GLU A 274 -17.70 12.90 -16.75
C GLU A 274 -16.93 11.73 -17.37
N LEU A 275 -17.28 11.31 -18.59
CA LEU A 275 -16.51 10.30 -19.32
C LEU A 275 -15.08 10.76 -19.61
N LEU A 276 -14.92 12.02 -20.00
CA LEU A 276 -13.61 12.62 -20.27
C LEU A 276 -12.77 12.73 -18.99
N LEU A 277 -13.40 12.98 -17.83
CA LEU A 277 -12.74 13.10 -16.53
C LEU A 277 -12.19 11.78 -15.98
N LEU A 278 -12.70 10.64 -16.43
CA LEU A 278 -12.36 9.33 -15.89
C LEU A 278 -10.89 8.94 -16.09
N ILE A 279 -10.36 9.15 -17.29
CA ILE A 279 -8.96 8.83 -17.62
C ILE A 279 -7.99 9.75 -16.85
N PRO A 280 -8.15 11.09 -16.85
CA PRO A 280 -7.34 12.00 -16.04
C PRO A 280 -7.38 11.67 -14.54
N ARG A 281 -8.54 11.33 -13.98
CA ARG A 281 -8.66 10.97 -12.55
C ARG A 281 -7.80 9.76 -12.19
N LEU A 282 -7.83 8.71 -13.02
CA LEU A 282 -7.00 7.51 -12.83
C LEU A 282 -5.51 7.83 -13.01
N LEU A 283 -5.18 8.66 -13.99
CA LEU A 283 -3.81 9.08 -14.29
C LEU A 283 -3.21 9.93 -13.15
N VAL A 284 -3.97 10.89 -12.60
CA VAL A 284 -3.55 11.69 -11.43
C VAL A 284 -3.26 10.78 -10.24
N PHE A 285 -4.15 9.82 -9.96
CA PHE A 285 -3.94 8.84 -8.89
C PHE A 285 -2.64 8.05 -9.08
N PHE A 286 -2.45 7.49 -10.28
CA PHE A 286 -1.26 6.71 -10.61
C PHE A 286 0.03 7.52 -10.56
N LEU A 287 0.04 8.74 -11.11
CA LEU A 287 1.20 9.61 -11.14
C LEU A 287 1.59 10.11 -9.75
N THR A 288 0.62 10.46 -8.91
CA THR A 288 0.88 10.89 -7.53
C THR A 288 1.57 9.78 -6.74
N ARG A 289 1.10 8.54 -6.90
CA ARG A 289 1.72 7.35 -6.29
C ARG A 289 3.12 7.08 -6.84
N GLU A 290 3.31 7.09 -8.16
CA GLU A 290 4.62 6.90 -8.79
C GLU A 290 5.61 7.97 -8.33
N ALA A 291 5.18 9.24 -8.24
CA ALA A 291 6.02 10.34 -7.79
C ALA A 291 6.54 10.12 -6.36
N VAL A 292 5.68 9.73 -5.42
CA VAL A 292 6.12 9.43 -4.04
C VAL A 292 7.09 8.25 -4.00
N ILE A 293 6.85 7.20 -4.77
CA ILE A 293 7.76 6.04 -4.85
C ILE A 293 9.12 6.46 -5.43
N VAL A 294 9.15 7.28 -6.49
CA VAL A 294 10.38 7.81 -7.07
C VAL A 294 11.14 8.66 -6.07
N LEU A 295 10.47 9.56 -5.36
CA LEU A 295 11.09 10.42 -4.34
C LEU A 295 11.69 9.60 -3.19
N LEU A 296 10.95 8.63 -2.66
CA LEU A 296 11.43 7.74 -1.60
C LEU A 296 12.62 6.89 -2.07
N TRP A 297 12.56 6.39 -3.31
CA TRP A 297 13.66 5.61 -3.89
C TRP A 297 14.93 6.45 -4.05
N GLN A 298 14.82 7.66 -4.59
CA GLN A 298 15.95 8.57 -4.75
C GLN A 298 16.54 8.96 -3.39
N ALA A 299 15.68 9.27 -2.42
CA ALA A 299 16.12 9.59 -1.07
C ALA A 299 16.87 8.42 -0.41
N LEU A 300 16.37 7.19 -0.58
CA LEU A 300 17.02 5.99 -0.07
C LEU A 300 18.38 5.74 -0.73
N ASN A 301 18.47 5.86 -2.05
CA ASN A 301 19.73 5.68 -2.78
C ASN A 301 20.79 6.72 -2.37
N ASN A 302 20.38 7.98 -2.17
CA ASN A 302 21.28 9.04 -1.75
C ASN A 302 21.81 8.79 -0.32
N LEU A 303 20.97 8.24 0.57
CA LEU A 303 21.37 7.95 1.95
C LEU A 303 22.32 6.76 2.07
N LEU A 304 22.15 5.77 1.19
CA LEU A 304 22.99 4.57 1.18
C LEU A 304 24.28 4.77 0.37
N VAL A 305 24.43 5.93 -0.31
CA VAL A 305 25.54 6.23 -1.22
C VAL A 305 25.74 5.08 -2.22
N SER A 306 24.63 4.57 -2.75
CA SER A 306 24.67 3.42 -3.64
C SER A 306 25.24 3.79 -5.00
N ASP A 307 26.28 3.08 -5.41
CA ASP A 307 26.83 3.21 -6.75
C ASP A 307 25.79 2.79 -7.80
N ALA A 308 25.84 3.42 -8.98
CA ALA A 308 24.93 3.08 -10.08
C ALA A 308 25.00 1.58 -10.46
N SER A 309 26.16 0.95 -10.28
CA SER A 309 26.37 -0.48 -10.51
C SER A 309 25.65 -1.35 -9.48
N GLU A 310 25.51 -0.91 -8.23
CA GLU A 310 24.76 -1.61 -7.19
C GLU A 310 23.26 -1.63 -7.54
N VAL A 311 22.75 -0.47 -7.99
CA VAL A 311 21.37 -0.32 -8.44
C VAL A 311 21.10 -1.21 -9.67
N GLU A 312 22.02 -1.25 -10.63
CA GLU A 312 21.89 -2.09 -11.82
C GLU A 312 21.87 -3.59 -11.46
N ARG A 313 22.79 -4.04 -10.60
CA ARG A 313 22.85 -5.42 -10.11
C ARG A 313 21.58 -5.83 -9.37
N LEU A 314 20.95 -4.91 -8.63
CA LEU A 314 19.69 -5.20 -7.94
C LEU A 314 18.56 -5.50 -8.93
N PHE A 315 18.54 -4.83 -10.08
CA PHE A 315 17.53 -5.03 -11.12
C PHE A 315 17.88 -6.17 -12.09
N ASP A 316 19.12 -6.64 -12.12
CA ASP A 316 19.53 -7.79 -12.89
C ASP A 316 19.21 -9.10 -12.13
N PRO A 317 18.25 -9.91 -12.59
CA PRO A 317 17.92 -11.18 -11.95
C PRO A 317 19.11 -12.16 -11.92
N GLY A 318 20.09 -12.04 -12.82
CA GLY A 318 21.31 -12.84 -12.81
C GLY A 318 22.36 -12.33 -11.81
N GLY A 319 22.48 -11.01 -11.66
CA GLY A 319 23.50 -10.38 -10.82
C GLY A 319 23.40 -10.71 -9.34
N LEU A 320 22.19 -10.90 -8.81
CA LEU A 320 21.97 -11.29 -7.41
C LEU A 320 22.33 -12.76 -7.12
N ALA A 321 22.37 -13.62 -8.16
CA ALA A 321 22.66 -15.03 -8.01
C ALA A 321 24.15 -15.35 -8.09
N SER A 322 24.95 -14.56 -8.80
CA SER A 322 26.38 -14.82 -9.04
C SER A 322 27.32 -14.22 -7.98
N GLY A 323 26.80 -13.42 -7.04
CA GLY A 323 27.59 -12.70 -6.04
C GLY A 323 27.80 -13.41 -4.70
N PHE A 324 27.30 -14.63 -4.53
CA PHE A 324 27.40 -15.44 -3.31
C PHE A 324 27.72 -16.89 -3.65
#